data_AF-A0A6N7FHC3-F1
#
_entry.id   AF-A0A6N7FHC3-F1
#
_cell.length_a   1.000
_cell.length_b   1.000
_cell.length_c   1.000
_cell.angle_alpha   90.00
_cell.angle_beta   90.00
_cell.angle_gamma   90.00
#
_symmetry.space_group_name_H-M   'P 1'
#
loop_
_entity.id
_entity.type
_entity.pdbx_description
1 polymer ?
#
loop_
_entity_poly.entity_id
_entity_poly.type
_entity_poly.pdbx_seq_one_letter_code
_entity_poly.pdbx_strand_id
1 'polypeptide(L)'
;DLLNVGDSCISCGLCVSACTMTAVDPEFIGPAALYRALTLIEDRREQRPTDRLNEAVVGEHGAWRCHGHMDCIKVCPKGLPLTESIQKVKRLAAKRALTGTMRDFGRRRPA
;
A
#
# COMPACT_ATOMS: atom_id res chain seq x y z
N ASP A 1 8.78 -3.02 16.03
CA ASP A 1 7.54 -2.22 15.89
C ASP A 1 7.54 -1.37 14.62
N LEU A 2 6.89 -1.88 13.56
CA LEU A 2 6.70 -1.16 12.28
C LEU A 2 5.99 0.20 12.46
N LEU A 3 5.23 0.36 13.55
CA LEU A 3 4.54 1.61 13.90
C LEU A 3 5.49 2.77 14.24
N ASN A 4 6.69 2.51 14.76
CA ASN A 4 7.66 3.58 15.08
C ASN A 4 8.34 4.16 13.82
N VAL A 5 8.17 3.51 12.65
CA VAL A 5 8.78 3.91 11.38
C VAL A 5 7.77 4.60 10.45
N GLY A 6 6.46 4.51 10.75
CA GLY A 6 5.37 4.84 9.82
C GLY A 6 5.37 6.26 9.24
N ASP A 7 5.94 7.23 9.95
CA ASP A 7 6.00 8.63 9.47
C ASP A 7 7.41 9.06 9.05
N SER A 8 8.36 8.13 8.90
CA SER A 8 9.75 8.47 8.51
C SER A 8 9.97 8.61 6.99
N CYS A 9 8.93 8.40 6.19
CA CYS A 9 8.97 8.68 4.76
C CYS A 9 9.11 10.19 4.50
N ILE A 10 10.11 10.56 3.71
CA ILE A 10 10.38 11.97 3.34
C ILE A 10 9.84 12.34 1.96
N SER A 11 8.97 11.51 1.38
CA SER A 11 8.34 11.75 0.07
C SER A 11 9.31 12.04 -1.09
N CYS A 12 10.54 11.48 -1.05
CA CYS A 12 11.57 11.73 -2.06
C CYS A 12 11.30 11.11 -3.44
N GLY A 13 10.34 10.18 -3.56
CA GLY A 13 9.97 9.56 -4.85
C GLY A 13 10.92 8.50 -5.42
N LEU A 14 12.11 8.28 -4.84
CA LEU A 14 13.09 7.30 -5.35
C LEU A 14 12.51 5.89 -5.53
N CYS A 15 11.72 5.43 -4.57
CA CYS A 15 11.08 4.11 -4.65
C CYS A 15 10.05 3.99 -5.80
N VAL A 16 9.40 5.10 -6.17
CA VAL A 16 8.49 5.17 -7.32
C VAL A 16 9.32 5.14 -8.60
N SER A 17 10.34 5.99 -8.71
CA SER A 17 11.21 6.04 -9.89
C SER A 17 11.92 4.70 -10.17
N ALA A 18 12.32 3.96 -9.13
CA ALA A 18 12.99 2.67 -9.28
C ALA A 18 12.03 1.50 -9.56
N CYS A 19 10.72 1.66 -9.37
CA CYS A 19 9.78 0.57 -9.54
C CYS A 19 9.47 0.34 -11.02
N THR A 20 9.76 -0.85 -11.53
CA THR A 20 9.41 -1.21 -12.92
C THR A 20 7.92 -1.17 -13.18
N MET A 21 7.09 -1.46 -12.17
CA MET A 21 5.64 -1.49 -12.32
C MET A 21 5.02 -0.11 -12.48
N THR A 22 5.58 0.93 -11.87
CA THR A 22 5.10 2.30 -12.09
C THR A 22 5.49 2.84 -13.47
N ALA A 23 6.48 2.23 -14.13
CA ALA A 23 6.80 2.52 -15.53
C ALA A 23 5.89 1.78 -16.51
N VAL A 24 5.47 0.55 -16.18
CA VAL A 24 4.59 -0.29 -17.02
C VAL A 24 3.10 0.10 -16.89
N ASP A 25 2.66 0.41 -15.67
CA ASP A 25 1.31 0.82 -15.33
C ASP A 25 1.37 2.21 -14.69
N PRO A 26 1.19 3.30 -15.46
CA PRO A 26 1.25 4.67 -14.94
C PRO A 26 0.17 5.00 -13.91
N GLU A 27 -0.92 4.23 -13.86
CA GLU A 27 -1.99 4.41 -12.89
C GLU A 27 -1.68 3.69 -11.57
N PHE A 28 -0.67 2.80 -11.55
CA PHE A 28 -0.25 2.12 -10.32
C PHE A 28 0.18 3.15 -9.28
N ILE A 29 -0.55 3.18 -8.15
CA ILE A 29 -0.32 4.15 -7.07
C ILE A 29 1.09 4.09 -6.46
N GLY A 30 1.80 2.98 -6.69
CA GLY A 30 3.23 2.87 -6.40
C GLY A 30 3.57 2.54 -4.94
N PRO A 31 4.85 2.24 -4.67
CA PRO A 31 5.29 1.75 -3.37
C PRO A 31 5.18 2.79 -2.25
N ALA A 32 5.40 4.08 -2.54
CA ALA A 32 5.29 5.15 -1.55
C ALA A 32 3.85 5.30 -1.02
N ALA A 33 2.87 5.33 -1.93
CA ALA A 33 1.46 5.46 -1.55
C ALA A 33 0.97 4.25 -0.76
N LEU A 34 1.36 3.03 -1.16
CA LEU A 34 1.00 1.81 -0.45
C LEU A 34 1.64 1.72 0.93
N TYR A 35 2.88 2.17 1.08
CA TYR A 35 3.51 2.30 2.39
C TYR A 35 2.70 3.26 3.28
N ARG A 36 2.36 4.46 2.77
CA ARG A 36 1.53 5.42 3.50
C ARG A 36 0.16 4.85 3.86
N ALA A 37 -0.49 4.15 2.94
CA ALA A 37 -1.78 3.51 3.19
C ALA A 37 -1.71 2.56 4.38
N LEU A 38 -0.68 1.70 4.45
CA LEU A 38 -0.51 0.82 5.61
C LEU A 38 -0.38 1.60 6.91
N THR A 39 0.43 2.67 6.92
CA THR A 39 0.66 3.44 8.16
C THR A 39 -0.64 4.05 8.69
N LEU A 40 -1.54 4.49 7.80
CA LEU A 40 -2.87 4.95 8.17
C LEU A 40 -3.77 3.81 8.63
N ILE A 41 -3.77 2.66 7.92
CA ILE A 41 -4.57 1.48 8.27
C ILE A 41 -4.23 0.96 9.68
N GLU A 42 -2.97 1.08 10.10
CA GLU A 42 -2.50 0.59 11.41
C GLU A 42 -2.47 1.67 12.51
N ASP A 43 -2.73 2.93 12.17
CA ASP A 43 -2.82 4.00 13.14
C ASP A 43 -4.14 3.88 13.94
N ARG A 44 -4.04 3.79 15.27
CA ARG A 44 -5.21 3.72 16.15
C ARG A 44 -6.09 4.97 16.12
N ARG A 45 -5.55 6.09 15.64
CA ARG A 45 -6.28 7.37 15.49
C ARG A 45 -7.08 7.44 14.19
N GLU A 46 -6.79 6.57 13.22
CA GLU A 46 -7.52 6.52 11.96
C GLU A 46 -8.96 6.03 12.21
N GLN A 47 -9.91 6.80 11.69
CA GLN A 47 -11.34 6.56 11.91
C GLN A 47 -11.92 5.64 10.82
N ARG A 48 -11.24 5.52 9.67
CA ARG A 48 -11.72 4.78 8.49
C ARG A 48 -10.69 3.79 7.92
N PRO A 49 -10.05 2.92 8.73
CA PRO A 49 -8.97 2.04 8.26
C PRO A 49 -9.44 1.02 7.21
N THR A 50 -10.72 0.62 7.27
CA THR A 50 -11.32 -0.28 6.27
C THR A 50 -11.44 0.38 4.90
N ASP A 51 -11.84 1.65 4.87
CA ASP A 51 -11.97 2.40 3.62
C ASP A 51 -10.58 2.65 3.01
N ARG A 52 -9.58 2.98 3.83
CA ARG A 52 -8.17 3.09 3.41
C ARG A 52 -7.63 1.80 2.81
N LEU A 53 -7.90 0.67 3.48
CA LEU A 53 -7.51 -0.63 2.97
C LEU A 53 -8.17 -0.88 1.61
N ASN A 54 -9.48 -0.66 1.51
CA ASN A 54 -10.20 -0.78 0.25
C ASN A 54 -9.60 0.13 -0.83
N GLU A 55 -9.38 1.41 -0.59
CA GLU A 55 -8.74 2.34 -1.54
C GLU A 55 -7.34 1.85 -2.00
N ALA A 56 -6.56 1.25 -1.10
CA ALA A 56 -5.22 0.75 -1.40
C ALA A 56 -5.21 -0.53 -2.25
N VAL A 57 -6.27 -1.34 -2.23
CA VAL A 57 -6.37 -2.60 -2.99
C VAL A 57 -7.43 -2.61 -4.09
N VAL A 58 -8.46 -1.78 -4.01
CA VAL A 58 -9.58 -1.72 -4.95
C VAL A 58 -9.12 -1.05 -6.23
N GLY A 59 -9.54 -1.65 -7.34
CA GLY A 59 -9.23 -1.15 -8.67
C GLY A 59 -8.05 -1.88 -9.30
N GLU A 60 -7.91 -1.65 -10.60
CA GLU A 60 -6.90 -2.33 -11.40
C GLU A 60 -5.49 -1.93 -10.97
N HIS A 61 -5.31 -0.76 -10.37
CA HIS A 61 -4.00 -0.13 -10.14
C HIS A 61 -3.58 -0.03 -8.66
N GLY A 62 -4.17 -0.86 -7.79
CA GLY A 62 -3.86 -0.91 -6.36
C GLY A 62 -2.70 -1.84 -5.99
N ALA A 63 -2.65 -2.30 -4.73
CA ALA A 63 -1.56 -3.10 -4.18
C ALA A 63 -1.24 -4.37 -5.00
N TRP A 64 -2.23 -4.93 -5.68
CA TRP A 64 -2.08 -6.15 -6.49
C TRP A 64 -1.13 -5.98 -7.68
N ARG A 65 -0.90 -4.76 -8.18
CA ARG A 65 0.10 -4.47 -9.22
C ARG A 65 1.55 -4.56 -8.75
N CYS A 66 1.79 -4.63 -7.44
CA CYS A 66 3.13 -4.90 -6.95
C CYS A 66 3.52 -6.37 -7.18
N HIS A 67 4.48 -6.64 -8.06
CA HIS A 67 5.00 -8.00 -8.33
C HIS A 67 6.24 -8.38 -7.50
N GLY A 68 6.68 -7.52 -6.57
CA GLY A 68 7.73 -7.89 -5.62
C GLY A 68 9.16 -7.84 -6.15
N HIS A 69 9.48 -6.98 -7.12
CA HIS A 69 10.85 -6.78 -7.63
C HIS A 69 11.85 -6.21 -6.59
N MET A 70 11.34 -5.65 -5.48
CA MET A 70 12.13 -5.15 -4.34
C MET A 70 13.09 -3.97 -4.64
N ASP A 71 13.06 -3.37 -5.82
CA ASP A 71 13.94 -2.22 -6.10
C ASP A 71 13.63 -1.01 -5.22
N CYS A 72 12.37 -0.85 -4.80
CA CYS A 72 11.94 0.21 -3.90
C CYS A 72 12.69 0.26 -2.57
N ILE A 73 13.04 -0.90 -1.99
CA ILE A 73 13.79 -0.96 -0.72
C ILE A 73 15.30 -0.77 -0.93
N LYS A 74 15.84 -1.10 -2.12
CA LYS A 74 17.26 -0.90 -2.45
C LYS A 74 17.63 0.57 -2.55
N VAL A 75 16.70 1.40 -3.05
CA VAL A 75 16.95 2.84 -3.29
C VAL A 75 16.46 3.74 -2.16
N CYS A 76 15.78 3.21 -1.14
CA CYS A 76 15.20 4.04 -0.10
C CYS A 76 16.28 4.58 0.84
N PRO A 77 16.53 5.90 0.91
CA PRO A 77 17.59 6.47 1.75
C PRO A 77 17.26 6.39 3.26
N LYS A 78 15.99 6.10 3.57
CA LYS A 78 15.50 5.91 4.95
C LYS A 78 15.43 4.44 5.35
N GLY A 79 15.74 3.50 4.45
CA GLY A 79 15.67 2.08 4.75
C GLY A 79 14.27 1.59 5.12
N LEU A 80 13.22 2.18 4.54
CA LEU A 80 11.84 1.83 4.89
C LEU A 80 11.52 0.40 4.44
N PRO A 81 10.68 -0.34 5.19
CA PRO A 81 10.29 -1.71 4.84
C PRO A 81 9.18 -1.75 3.77
N LEU A 82 9.35 -1.03 2.65
CA LEU A 82 8.29 -0.81 1.65
C LEU A 82 7.67 -2.11 1.13
N THR A 83 8.48 -3.08 0.74
CA THR A 83 7.96 -4.36 0.21
C THR A 83 7.17 -5.12 1.26
N GLU A 84 7.66 -5.20 2.50
CA GLU A 84 6.95 -5.86 3.60
C GLU A 84 5.62 -5.17 3.88
N SER A 85 5.60 -3.83 3.89
CA SER A 85 4.38 -3.06 4.08
C SER A 85 3.33 -3.35 3.01
N ILE A 86 3.74 -3.39 1.74
CA ILE A 86 2.83 -3.73 0.63
C ILE A 86 2.27 -5.16 0.78
N GLN A 87 3.13 -6.13 1.18
CA GLN A 87 2.66 -7.49 1.43
C GLN A 87 1.69 -7.55 2.61
N LYS A 88 1.88 -6.73 3.64
CA LYS A 88 0.94 -6.62 4.76
C LYS A 88 -0.42 -6.10 4.32
N VAL A 89 -0.47 -5.07 3.47
CA VAL A 89 -1.71 -4.57 2.84
C VAL A 89 -2.44 -5.70 2.10
N LYS A 90 -1.73 -6.46 1.25
CA LYS A 90 -2.30 -7.62 0.54
C LYS A 90 -2.85 -8.68 1.48
N ARG A 91 -2.13 -9.03 2.54
CA ARG A 91 -2.58 -10.01 3.55
C ARG A 91 -3.81 -9.54 4.31
N LEU A 92 -3.88 -8.26 4.69
CA LEU A 92 -5.05 -7.70 5.36
C LEU A 92 -6.28 -7.76 4.44
N ALA A 93 -6.12 -7.41 3.16
CA ALA A 93 -7.20 -7.53 2.18
C ALA A 93 -7.65 -8.98 1.96
N ALA A 94 -6.70 -9.90 1.76
CA ALA A 94 -6.98 -11.32 1.59
C ALA A 94 -7.69 -11.92 2.82
N LYS A 95 -7.22 -11.59 4.03
CA LYS A 95 -7.87 -12.03 5.28
C LYS A 95 -9.33 -11.59 5.33
N ARG A 96 -9.61 -10.33 5.00
CA ARG A 96 -10.99 -9.81 5.00
C ARG A 96 -11.87 -10.50 3.96
N ALA A 97 -11.29 -10.89 2.82
CA ALA A 97 -11.99 -11.66 1.78
C ALA A 97 -12.44 -13.01 2.31
N LEU A 98 -11.52 -13.70 2.98
CA LEU A 98 -11.75 -15.05 3.49
C LEU A 98 -12.70 -15.06 4.71
N THR A 99 -12.68 -14.03 5.54
CA THR A 99 -13.51 -13.97 6.77
C THR A 99 -14.92 -13.40 6.55
N GLY A 100 -15.33 -13.10 5.31
CA GLY A 100 -16.67 -12.59 5.01
C GLY A 100 -16.98 -11.19 5.59
N THR A 101 -15.96 -10.51 6.13
CA THR A 101 -16.09 -9.13 6.66
C THR A 101 -16.13 -8.07 5.55
N MET A 102 -16.27 -8.49 4.29
CA MET A 102 -16.34 -7.64 3.11
C MET A 102 -17.72 -7.74 2.46
N ARG A 103 -18.64 -6.82 2.80
CA ARG A 103 -19.91 -6.69 2.07
C ARG A 103 -19.79 -5.86 0.78
N ASP A 104 -18.70 -5.10 0.61
CA ASP A 104 -18.56 -4.10 -0.46
C ASP A 104 -17.20 -4.11 -1.22
N PHE A 105 -16.46 -5.22 -1.19
CA PHE A 105 -15.17 -5.32 -1.89
C PHE A 105 -15.33 -5.13 -3.40
N GLY A 106 -14.54 -4.22 -3.99
CA GLY A 106 -14.57 -3.94 -5.43
C GLY A 106 -15.62 -2.92 -5.89
N ARG A 107 -16.50 -2.42 -5.01
CA ARG A 107 -17.38 -1.30 -5.36
C ARG A 107 -16.60 0.02 -5.25
N ARG A 108 -16.30 0.66 -6.38
CA ARG A 108 -15.93 2.09 -6.38
C ARG A 108 -17.08 2.86 -5.74
N ARG A 109 -16.84 3.61 -4.67
CA ARG A 109 -17.79 4.66 -4.28
C ARG A 109 -17.67 5.80 -5.32
N PRO A 110 -18.79 6.29 -5.88
CA PRO A 110 -18.73 7.50 -6.69
C PRO A 110 -18.17 8.66 -5.84
N ALA A 111 -17.44 9.55 -6.52
CA ALA A 111 -16.76 10.70 -5.94
C ALA A 111 -17.72 11.65 -5.20
#